data_AF-C5AZT9-F1
#
_entry.id   AF-C5AZT9-F1
#
_cell.length_a   1.000
_cell.length_b   1.000
_cell.length_c   1.000
_cell.angle_alpha   90.00
_cell.angle_beta   90.00
_cell.angle_gamma   90.00
#
_symmetry.space_group_name_H-M   'P 1'
#
loop_
_entity.id
_entity.type
_entity.pdbx_description
1 polymer ?
#
loop_
_entity_poly.entity_id
_entity_poly.type
_entity_poly.pdbx_seq_one_letter_code
_entity_poly.pdbx_strand_id
1 'polypeptide(L)'
;MARYRDRREAPDYTHLRGKSPEQVFAETYARRAPGEHSGWWPERVNRTLIGLIAERETLHVREAAAVYGALFAKPIHTPEFTADRAANLLAWGVRLGILTESVEAGRYVWRMPDRELMWETDPKGRARQIRGLPDGEQADMNRRRAAQDRAADTRARKSAAALAPDIERAVDALLRARPGVTVPDTPDWREALPNALLPCLLVELRPMLLEAHHAMDPRRQRQWLHRLHTSVSVHRCSRSVDTGRPPGERASPLVLDPAPAPAPAPATVHVPDLEDLCEDDAAALAGL
;
A
#
# COMPACT_ATOMS: atom_id res chain seq x y z
N MET A 1 -23.01 23.28 2.28
CA MET A 1 -21.75 23.95 1.88
C MET A 1 -21.25 23.31 0.59
N ALA A 2 -21.46 23.97 -0.55
CA ALA A 2 -20.99 23.48 -1.84
C ALA A 2 -19.45 23.56 -1.86
N ARG A 3 -18.79 22.40 -2.01
CA ARG A 3 -17.35 22.35 -2.26
C ARG A 3 -17.15 22.95 -3.66
N TYR A 4 -16.57 24.15 -3.72
CA TYR A 4 -15.98 24.65 -4.95
C TYR A 4 -14.91 23.63 -5.36
N ARG A 5 -15.23 22.76 -6.32
CA ARG A 5 -14.21 22.11 -7.14
C ARG A 5 -13.62 23.25 -7.96
N ASP A 6 -12.49 23.79 -7.52
CA ASP A 6 -11.62 24.55 -8.42
C ASP A 6 -11.42 23.65 -9.65
N ARG A 7 -12.08 24.01 -10.75
CA ARG A 7 -11.75 23.46 -12.06
C ARG A 7 -10.35 23.97 -12.36
N ARG A 8 -9.34 23.18 -12.01
CA ARG A 8 -8.02 23.36 -12.60
C ARG A 8 -8.22 23.33 -14.12
N GLU A 9 -7.69 24.35 -14.79
CA GLU A 9 -7.64 24.35 -16.25
C GLU A 9 -6.97 23.04 -16.68
N ALA A 10 -7.55 22.39 -17.68
CA ALA A 10 -7.01 21.14 -18.19
C ALA A 10 -5.57 21.38 -18.66
N PRO A 11 -4.63 20.47 -18.35
CA PRO A 11 -3.23 20.66 -18.74
C PRO A 11 -3.10 20.81 -20.26
N ASP A 12 -2.32 21.80 -20.69
CA ASP A 12 -2.08 22.08 -22.12
C ASP A 12 -0.98 21.14 -22.66
N TYR A 13 -1.37 20.25 -23.57
CA TYR A 13 -0.47 19.33 -24.26
C TYR A 13 -0.20 19.71 -25.73
N THR A 14 -0.52 20.94 -26.15
CA THR A 14 -0.29 21.40 -27.53
C THR A 14 1.17 21.25 -28.00
N HIS A 15 2.14 21.21 -27.07
CA HIS A 15 3.54 20.97 -27.39
C HIS A 15 3.85 19.57 -27.95
N LEU A 16 2.91 18.62 -27.83
CA LEU A 16 3.03 17.26 -28.37
C LEU A 16 2.60 17.17 -29.85
N ARG A 17 1.76 18.10 -30.32
CA ARG A 17 1.11 18.00 -31.63
C ARG A 17 2.13 18.03 -32.77
N GLY A 18 2.06 17.02 -33.66
CA GLY A 18 2.87 16.94 -34.87
C GLY A 18 4.34 16.58 -34.66
N LYS A 19 4.71 16.13 -33.45
CA LYS A 19 6.09 15.70 -33.12
C LYS A 19 6.16 14.19 -32.98
N SER A 20 7.33 13.62 -33.29
CA SER A 20 7.59 12.22 -32.97
C SER A 20 7.84 12.03 -31.46
N PRO A 21 7.62 10.83 -30.92
CA PRO A 21 7.95 10.52 -29.52
C PRO A 21 9.40 10.85 -29.16
N GLU A 22 10.36 10.63 -30.06
CA GLU A 22 11.77 10.96 -29.84
C GLU A 22 12.01 12.46 -29.74
N GLN A 23 11.35 13.25 -30.59
CA GLN A 23 11.43 14.72 -30.53
C GLN A 23 10.84 15.25 -29.23
N VAL A 24 9.65 14.74 -28.85
CA VAL A 24 8.99 15.09 -27.59
C VAL A 24 9.88 14.75 -26.40
N PHE A 25 10.44 13.53 -26.36
CA PHE A 25 11.33 13.12 -25.28
C PHE A 25 12.52 14.07 -25.17
N ALA A 26 13.21 14.32 -26.29
CA ALA A 26 14.42 15.14 -26.31
C ALA A 26 14.15 16.58 -25.87
N GLU A 27 13.09 17.21 -26.39
CA GLU A 27 12.70 18.57 -26.01
C GLU A 27 12.29 18.66 -24.54
N THR A 28 11.47 17.73 -24.07
CA THR A 28 10.97 17.70 -22.68
C THR A 28 12.13 17.52 -21.70
N TYR A 29 13.03 16.59 -22.00
CA TYR A 29 14.21 16.34 -21.18
C TYR A 29 15.15 17.56 -21.17
N ALA A 30 15.38 18.18 -22.33
CA ALA A 30 16.26 19.34 -22.47
C ALA A 30 15.76 20.57 -21.71
N ARG A 31 14.44 20.73 -21.55
CA ARG A 31 13.86 21.86 -20.80
C ARG A 31 14.32 21.90 -19.34
N ARG A 32 14.69 20.76 -18.73
CA ARG A 32 15.11 20.64 -17.31
C ARG A 32 14.19 21.37 -16.32
N ALA A 33 12.96 21.66 -16.73
CA ALA A 33 11.96 22.44 -16.01
C ALA A 33 10.77 21.51 -15.78
N PRO A 34 10.92 20.58 -14.84
CA PRO A 34 9.96 19.53 -14.72
C PRO A 34 8.74 20.11 -13.97
N GLY A 35 7.54 19.88 -14.51
CA GLY A 35 6.31 20.51 -14.00
C GLY A 35 6.17 20.35 -12.48
N GLU A 36 5.91 21.46 -11.79
CA GLU A 36 5.78 21.47 -10.32
C GLU A 36 4.42 20.89 -9.95
N HIS A 37 4.43 19.66 -9.45
CA HIS A 37 3.20 18.94 -9.20
C HIS A 37 3.20 18.40 -7.79
N SER A 38 2.70 19.17 -6.81
CA SER A 38 2.37 18.73 -5.44
C SER A 38 3.53 18.32 -4.51
N GLY A 39 3.28 18.42 -3.20
CA GLY A 39 4.28 18.16 -2.17
C GLY A 39 4.78 16.72 -2.07
N TRP A 40 4.05 15.74 -2.59
CA TRP A 40 4.36 14.30 -2.51
C TRP A 40 5.13 13.77 -3.72
N TRP A 41 5.44 14.65 -4.68
CA TRP A 41 6.01 14.26 -5.95
C TRP A 41 7.40 13.64 -5.90
N PRO A 42 8.35 14.10 -5.07
CA PRO A 42 9.65 13.45 -4.95
C PRO A 42 9.58 11.98 -4.55
N GLU A 43 8.71 11.61 -3.60
CA GLU A 43 8.49 10.20 -3.25
C GLU A 43 7.93 9.43 -4.45
N ARG A 44 6.93 10.00 -5.13
CA ARG A 44 6.31 9.36 -6.29
C ARG A 44 7.33 9.07 -7.39
N VAL A 45 8.12 10.08 -7.77
CA VAL A 45 9.21 9.95 -8.75
C VAL A 45 10.15 8.83 -8.33
N ASN A 46 10.57 8.81 -7.08
CA ASN A 46 11.49 7.80 -6.57
C ASN A 46 10.93 6.39 -6.70
N ARG A 47 9.68 6.16 -6.29
CA ARG A 47 9.01 4.86 -6.40
C ARG A 47 8.88 4.42 -7.85
N THR A 48 8.46 5.32 -8.73
CA THR A 48 8.33 5.03 -10.17
C THR A 48 9.68 4.69 -10.79
N LEU A 49 10.76 5.40 -10.43
CA LEU A 49 12.10 5.12 -10.93
C LEU A 49 12.67 3.79 -10.43
N ILE A 50 12.39 3.41 -9.17
CA ILE A 50 12.74 2.07 -8.65
C ILE A 50 12.08 1.00 -9.51
N GLY A 51 10.79 1.15 -9.86
CA GLY A 51 10.09 0.21 -10.73
C GLY A 51 10.56 0.23 -12.19
N LEU A 52 10.85 1.42 -12.73
CA LEU A 52 11.29 1.61 -14.11
C LEU A 52 12.67 0.98 -14.35
N ILE A 53 13.62 1.25 -13.47
CA ILE A 53 14.98 0.74 -13.58
C ILE A 53 15.02 -0.71 -13.06
N ALA A 54 14.36 -1.00 -11.94
CA ALA A 54 14.27 -2.34 -11.34
C ALA A 54 15.64 -3.05 -11.30
N GLU A 55 15.80 -4.12 -12.07
CA GLU A 55 17.03 -4.91 -12.14
C GLU A 55 18.06 -4.35 -13.13
N ARG A 56 17.69 -3.40 -13.99
CA ARG A 56 18.55 -2.82 -15.03
C ARG A 56 19.68 -2.01 -14.42
N GLU A 57 20.90 -2.25 -14.88
CA GLU A 57 22.06 -1.46 -14.46
C GLU A 57 22.00 -0.04 -15.05
N THR A 58 21.55 0.07 -16.29
CA THR A 58 21.47 1.31 -17.05
C THR A 58 20.14 1.42 -17.79
N LEU A 59 19.71 2.64 -18.09
CA LEU A 59 18.58 2.90 -18.97
C LEU A 59 19.03 3.85 -20.09
N HIS A 60 18.74 3.49 -21.34
CA HIS A 60 19.05 4.33 -22.50
C HIS A 60 17.83 5.11 -23.00
N VAL A 61 18.06 6.21 -23.72
CA VAL A 61 17.00 7.12 -24.22
C VAL A 61 15.88 6.42 -24.98
N ARG A 62 16.20 5.47 -25.86
CA ARG A 62 15.20 4.75 -26.67
C ARG A 62 14.44 3.70 -25.86
N GLU A 63 15.06 3.17 -24.81
CA GLU A 63 14.45 2.18 -23.94
C GLU A 63 13.57 2.83 -22.89
N ALA A 64 13.93 4.04 -22.42
CA ALA A 64 13.22 4.74 -21.36
C ALA A 64 11.73 4.93 -21.66
N ALA A 65 11.39 5.47 -22.83
CA ALA A 65 10.00 5.67 -23.23
C ALA A 65 9.25 4.34 -23.42
N ALA A 66 9.91 3.32 -23.98
CA ALA A 66 9.31 2.01 -24.20
C ALA A 66 9.04 1.26 -22.87
N VAL A 67 10.02 1.25 -21.95
CA VAL A 67 9.88 0.63 -20.62
C VAL A 67 8.84 1.38 -19.80
N TYR A 68 8.84 2.71 -19.83
CA TYR A 68 7.81 3.50 -19.17
C TYR A 68 6.43 3.19 -19.73
N GLY A 69 6.29 3.11 -21.06
CA GLY A 69 5.05 2.75 -21.72
C GLY A 69 4.56 1.36 -21.32
N ALA A 70 5.44 0.36 -21.31
CA ALA A 70 5.08 -1.01 -20.94
C ALA A 70 4.59 -1.14 -19.48
N LEU A 71 5.11 -0.32 -18.57
CA LEU A 71 4.76 -0.38 -17.15
C LEU A 71 3.58 0.51 -16.78
N PHE A 72 3.41 1.66 -17.46
CA PHE A 72 2.57 2.75 -16.97
C PHE A 72 1.62 3.34 -18.02
N ALA A 73 1.71 2.94 -19.30
CA ALA A 73 0.79 3.45 -20.31
C ALA A 73 -0.63 2.91 -20.07
N LYS A 74 -1.60 3.81 -20.17
CA LYS A 74 -3.03 3.48 -20.22
C LYS A 74 -3.49 3.50 -21.67
N PRO A 75 -4.63 2.88 -22.02
CA PRO A 75 -5.14 2.88 -23.40
C PRO A 75 -5.35 4.28 -24.01
N ILE A 76 -5.55 5.31 -23.18
CA ILE A 76 -5.71 6.70 -23.60
C ILE A 76 -4.37 7.43 -23.86
N HIS A 77 -3.24 6.88 -23.42
CA HIS A 77 -1.95 7.53 -23.58
C HIS A 77 -1.42 7.34 -25.01
N THR A 78 -1.11 8.43 -25.69
CA THR A 78 -0.40 8.38 -26.97
C THR A 78 1.09 8.06 -26.74
N PRO A 79 1.81 7.56 -27.78
CA PRO A 79 3.26 7.38 -27.70
C PRO A 79 4.02 8.67 -27.36
N GLU A 80 3.57 9.81 -27.88
CA GLU A 80 4.14 11.13 -27.62
C GLU A 80 3.96 11.53 -26.16
N PHE A 81 2.77 11.35 -25.62
CA PHE A 81 2.50 11.59 -24.20
C PHE A 81 3.35 10.70 -23.31
N THR A 82 3.45 9.41 -23.65
CA THR A 82 4.30 8.45 -22.91
C THR A 82 5.77 8.89 -22.90
N ALA A 83 6.27 9.40 -24.03
CA ALA A 83 7.63 9.91 -24.15
C ALA A 83 7.86 11.20 -23.33
N ASP A 84 6.91 12.13 -23.32
CA ASP A 84 6.91 13.33 -22.47
C ASP A 84 7.01 12.96 -20.98
N ARG A 85 6.14 12.05 -20.53
CA ARG A 85 6.11 11.59 -19.13
C ARG A 85 7.40 10.87 -18.72
N ALA A 86 7.93 10.02 -19.58
CA ALA A 86 9.21 9.34 -19.34
C ALA A 86 10.38 10.33 -19.22
N ALA A 87 10.45 11.31 -20.13
CA ALA A 87 11.46 12.36 -20.09
C ALA A 87 11.36 13.21 -18.81
N ASN A 88 10.16 13.65 -18.46
CA ASN A 88 9.91 14.44 -17.26
C ASN A 88 10.29 13.66 -15.98
N LEU A 89 9.96 12.36 -15.91
CA LEU A 89 10.34 11.49 -14.79
C LEU A 89 11.86 11.38 -14.64
N LEU A 90 12.59 11.16 -15.74
CA LEU A 90 14.05 11.05 -15.71
C LEU A 90 14.72 12.37 -15.34
N ALA A 91 14.21 13.49 -15.86
CA ALA A 91 14.70 14.83 -15.50
C ALA A 91 14.51 15.11 -14.00
N TRP A 92 13.36 14.74 -13.43
CA TRP A 92 13.15 14.79 -11.98
C TRP A 92 14.10 13.85 -11.22
N GLY A 93 14.32 12.63 -11.70
CA GLY A 93 15.23 11.67 -11.10
C GLY A 93 16.66 12.21 -10.95
N VAL A 94 17.17 12.86 -12.00
CA VAL A 94 18.48 13.53 -11.97
C VAL A 94 18.46 14.74 -11.03
N ARG A 95 17.42 15.58 -11.10
CA ARG A 95 17.28 16.78 -10.24
C ARG A 95 17.24 16.43 -8.75
N LEU A 96 16.60 15.32 -8.38
CA LEU A 96 16.47 14.86 -7.00
C LEU A 96 17.69 14.05 -6.51
N GLY A 97 18.70 13.86 -7.36
CA GLY A 97 19.88 13.05 -7.04
C GLY A 97 19.60 11.54 -6.93
N ILE A 98 18.44 11.09 -7.43
CA ILE A 98 18.05 9.66 -7.47
C ILE A 98 18.79 8.95 -8.61
N LEU A 99 18.99 9.66 -9.73
CA LEU A 99 19.69 9.16 -10.90
C LEU A 99 20.99 9.92 -11.12
N THR A 100 22.00 9.21 -11.60
CA THR A 100 23.19 9.80 -12.21
C THR A 100 23.05 9.74 -13.73
N GLU A 101 23.29 10.87 -14.39
CA GLU A 101 23.32 11.00 -15.84
C GLU A 101 24.77 10.90 -16.35
N SER A 102 24.98 10.11 -17.40
CA SER A 102 26.22 10.08 -18.19
C SER A 102 25.90 10.09 -19.69
N VAL A 103 26.93 10.34 -20.52
CA VAL A 103 26.84 10.22 -21.98
C VAL A 103 27.80 9.13 -22.44
N GLU A 104 27.26 8.07 -23.05
CA GLU A 104 28.03 6.94 -23.55
C GLU A 104 27.74 6.75 -25.05
N ALA A 105 28.80 6.68 -25.87
CA ALA A 105 28.70 6.63 -27.33
C ALA A 105 27.76 7.72 -27.92
N GLY A 106 27.78 8.92 -27.33
CA GLY A 106 26.96 10.06 -27.75
C GLY A 106 25.47 9.97 -27.35
N ARG A 107 25.10 9.07 -26.43
CA ARG A 107 23.72 8.89 -25.96
C ARG A 107 23.64 9.06 -24.45
N TYR A 108 22.54 9.65 -23.97
CA TYR A 108 22.26 9.72 -22.54
C TYR A 108 22.02 8.32 -21.95
N VAL A 109 22.64 8.10 -20.80
CA VAL A 109 22.51 6.90 -19.98
C VAL A 109 22.18 7.34 -18.56
N TRP A 110 21.14 6.73 -17.99
CA TRP A 110 20.78 6.94 -16.59
C TRP A 110 21.13 5.70 -15.78
N ARG A 111 21.67 5.93 -14.59
CA ARG A 111 21.96 4.89 -13.60
C ARG A 111 21.37 5.26 -12.26
N MET A 112 20.92 4.26 -11.52
CA MET A 112 20.37 4.42 -10.17
C MET A 112 21.34 3.80 -9.17
N PRO A 113 22.20 4.60 -8.51
CA PRO A 113 23.25 4.09 -7.63
C PRO A 113 22.68 3.46 -6.35
N ASP A 114 21.59 4.01 -5.81
CA ASP A 114 20.86 3.46 -4.68
C ASP A 114 19.44 3.10 -5.15
N ARG A 115 19.07 1.82 -5.04
CA ARG A 115 17.75 1.31 -5.44
C ARG A 115 16.72 1.34 -4.31
N GLU A 116 17.06 1.95 -3.18
CA GLU A 116 16.17 2.13 -2.06
C GLU A 116 15.43 3.47 -2.11
N LEU A 117 14.36 3.58 -1.32
CA LEU A 117 13.54 4.78 -1.26
C LEU A 117 14.31 5.91 -0.55
N MET A 118 14.57 7.01 -1.24
CA MET A 118 15.24 8.20 -0.73
C MET A 118 14.28 9.27 -0.23
N TRP A 119 13.01 9.24 -0.64
CA TRP A 119 12.00 10.24 -0.28
C TRP A 119 10.75 9.57 0.28
N GLU A 120 10.17 10.16 1.32
CA GLU A 120 8.93 9.73 1.97
C GLU A 120 8.00 10.93 2.15
N THR A 121 6.70 10.73 1.93
CA THR A 121 5.68 11.75 2.19
C THR A 121 5.22 11.66 3.64
N ASP A 122 5.30 12.79 4.35
CA ASP A 122 4.82 12.89 5.72
C ASP A 122 3.28 12.85 5.78
N PRO A 123 2.67 12.69 6.98
CA PRO A 123 1.21 12.73 7.13
C PRO A 123 0.54 14.04 6.70
N LYS A 124 1.31 15.10 6.39
CA LYS A 124 0.84 16.40 5.90
C LYS A 124 0.97 16.51 4.37
N GLY A 125 1.35 15.44 3.67
CA GLY A 125 1.50 15.42 2.22
C GLY A 125 2.78 16.09 1.71
N ARG A 126 3.79 16.29 2.56
CA ARG A 126 5.09 16.89 2.19
C ARG A 126 6.15 15.81 2.07
N ALA A 127 6.86 15.81 0.95
CA ALA A 127 8.00 14.95 0.75
C ALA A 127 9.17 15.39 1.62
N ARG A 128 9.83 14.39 2.21
CA ARG A 128 11.01 14.52 3.05
C ARG A 128 12.04 13.53 2.57
N GLN A 129 13.28 13.98 2.42
CA GLN A 129 14.40 13.11 2.11
C GLN A 129 14.77 12.26 3.35
N ILE A 130 14.90 10.96 3.14
CA ILE A 130 15.19 9.93 4.15
C ILE A 130 16.50 9.19 3.90
N ARG A 131 17.15 9.41 2.74
CA ARG A 131 18.47 8.89 2.39
C ARG A 131 19.24 9.86 1.50
N GLY A 132 20.56 9.69 1.42
CA GLY A 132 21.43 10.56 0.63
C GLY A 132 21.62 11.95 1.23
N LEU A 133 21.32 12.10 2.53
CA LEU A 133 21.70 13.28 3.30
C LEU A 133 23.20 13.22 3.63
N PRO A 134 23.85 14.36 3.92
CA PRO A 134 25.19 14.37 4.48
C PRO A 134 25.29 13.47 5.72
N ASP A 135 26.43 12.79 5.91
CA ASP A 135 26.60 11.74 6.93
C ASP A 135 26.13 12.15 8.33
N GLY A 136 26.41 13.39 8.75
CA GLY A 136 25.96 13.94 10.03
C GLY A 136 24.44 14.04 10.15
N GLU A 137 23.77 14.55 9.11
CA GLU A 137 22.31 14.68 9.07
C GLU A 137 21.62 13.31 8.96
N GLN A 138 22.21 12.40 8.17
CA GLN A 138 21.72 11.03 8.05
C GLN A 138 21.82 10.30 9.39
N ALA A 139 22.93 10.42 10.11
CA ALA A 139 23.12 9.84 11.44
C ALA A 139 22.11 10.41 12.46
N ASP A 140 21.88 11.73 12.46
CA ASP A 140 20.89 12.38 13.32
C ASP A 140 19.48 11.87 13.06
N MET A 141 19.09 11.77 11.79
CA MET A 141 17.79 11.24 11.43
C MET A 141 17.63 9.78 11.84
N ASN A 142 18.65 8.94 11.59
CA ASN A 142 18.64 7.53 11.98
C ASN A 142 18.53 7.39 13.52
N ARG A 143 19.24 8.22 14.29
CA ARG A 143 19.13 8.27 15.76
C ARG A 143 17.73 8.65 16.21
N ARG A 144 17.11 9.65 15.58
CA ARG A 144 15.73 10.08 15.88
C ARG A 144 14.72 8.97 15.58
N ARG A 145 14.84 8.29 14.44
CA ARG A 145 13.99 7.13 14.07
C ARG A 145 14.14 5.98 15.06
N ALA A 146 15.37 5.55 15.33
CA ALA A 146 15.63 4.51 16.31
C ALA A 146 15.11 4.86 17.72
N ALA A 147 15.11 6.14 18.11
CA ALA A 147 14.49 6.57 19.36
C ALA A 147 12.96 6.49 19.33
N GLN A 148 12.34 6.89 18.21
CA GLN A 148 10.89 6.80 17.99
C GLN A 148 10.41 5.35 17.97
N ASP A 149 11.14 4.45 17.30
CA ASP A 149 10.82 3.03 17.21
C ASP A 149 10.90 2.38 18.59
N ARG A 150 11.98 2.62 19.34
CA ARG A 150 12.10 2.16 20.74
C ARG A 150 10.97 2.67 21.62
N ALA A 151 10.55 3.91 21.44
CA ALA A 151 9.42 4.48 22.18
C ALA A 151 8.07 3.88 21.75
N ALA A 152 7.90 3.53 20.46
CA ALA A 152 6.74 2.82 19.95
C ALA A 152 6.68 1.39 20.51
N ASP A 153 7.78 0.63 20.44
CA ASP A 153 7.91 -0.71 21.00
C ASP A 153 7.61 -0.74 22.50
N THR A 154 8.15 0.23 23.24
CA THR A 154 7.87 0.37 24.67
C THR A 154 6.39 0.59 24.94
N ARG A 155 5.72 1.44 24.14
CA ARG A 155 4.27 1.66 24.24
C ARG A 155 3.47 0.42 23.87
N ALA A 156 3.88 -0.31 22.83
CA ALA A 156 3.25 -1.55 22.42
C ALA A 156 3.35 -2.62 23.50
N ARG A 157 4.54 -2.84 24.08
CA ARG A 157 4.75 -3.77 25.20
C ARG A 157 3.92 -3.39 26.44
N LYS A 158 3.89 -2.11 26.80
CA LYS A 158 3.06 -1.62 27.92
C LYS A 158 1.57 -1.84 27.66
N SER A 159 1.10 -1.58 26.43
CA SER A 159 -0.29 -1.84 26.03
C SER A 159 -0.63 -3.33 26.09
N ALA A 160 0.26 -4.18 25.57
CA ALA A 160 0.07 -5.63 25.60
C ALA A 160 -0.03 -6.15 27.05
N ALA A 161 0.90 -5.76 27.91
CA ALA A 161 0.90 -6.14 29.31
C ALA A 161 -0.37 -5.66 30.05
N ALA A 162 -0.87 -4.46 29.73
CA ALA A 162 -2.09 -3.93 30.31
C ALA A 162 -3.35 -4.67 29.84
N LEU A 163 -3.40 -5.10 28.57
CA LEU A 163 -4.56 -5.77 27.98
C LEU A 163 -4.57 -7.29 28.15
N ALA A 164 -3.42 -7.90 28.44
CA ALA A 164 -3.28 -9.35 28.59
C ALA A 164 -4.31 -9.98 29.56
N PRO A 165 -4.56 -9.41 30.77
CA PRO A 165 -5.54 -9.99 31.69
C PRO A 165 -6.98 -9.97 31.16
N ASP A 166 -7.33 -8.94 30.39
CA ASP A 166 -8.68 -8.80 29.82
C ASP A 166 -8.86 -9.71 28.60
N ILE A 167 -7.83 -9.86 27.77
CA ILE A 167 -7.81 -10.81 26.65
C ILE A 167 -7.94 -12.24 27.18
N GLU A 168 -7.15 -12.62 28.19
CA GLU A 168 -7.25 -13.94 28.81
C GLU A 168 -8.66 -14.19 29.39
N ARG A 169 -9.20 -13.21 30.12
CA ARG A 169 -10.56 -13.29 30.66
C ARG A 169 -11.62 -13.45 29.57
N ALA A 170 -11.47 -12.77 28.43
CA ALA A 170 -12.38 -12.88 27.31
C ALA A 170 -12.32 -14.26 26.64
N VAL A 171 -11.12 -14.82 26.45
CA VAL A 171 -10.94 -16.19 25.93
C VAL A 171 -11.54 -17.22 26.88
N ASP A 172 -11.27 -17.11 28.18
CA ASP A 172 -11.84 -18.01 29.20
C ASP A 172 -13.38 -17.88 29.30
N ALA A 173 -13.91 -16.68 29.13
CA ALA A 173 -15.36 -16.46 29.05
C ALA A 173 -15.97 -17.12 27.80
N LEU A 174 -15.25 -17.10 26.68
CA LEU A 174 -15.68 -17.71 25.43
C LEU A 174 -15.70 -19.24 25.53
N LEU A 175 -14.63 -19.84 26.07
CA LEU A 175 -14.56 -21.29 26.32
C LEU A 175 -15.63 -21.77 27.31
N ARG A 176 -15.94 -20.99 28.36
CA ARG A 176 -17.06 -21.29 29.27
C ARG A 176 -18.43 -21.19 28.58
N ALA A 177 -18.60 -20.20 27.71
CA ALA A 177 -19.84 -20.02 26.95
C ALA A 177 -20.02 -21.10 25.86
N ARG A 178 -18.93 -21.62 25.27
CA ARG A 178 -18.96 -22.71 24.29
C ARG A 178 -17.62 -23.46 24.28
N PRO A 179 -17.50 -24.62 24.97
CA PRO A 179 -16.25 -25.36 25.06
C PRO A 179 -15.72 -25.85 23.70
N GLY A 180 -16.62 -26.28 22.81
CA GLY A 180 -16.30 -26.70 21.44
C GLY A 180 -16.39 -25.56 20.43
N VAL A 181 -15.92 -24.35 20.77
CA VAL A 181 -15.90 -23.23 19.83
C VAL A 181 -14.74 -23.40 18.85
N THR A 182 -15.08 -23.50 17.57
CA THR A 182 -14.11 -23.55 16.47
C THR A 182 -13.81 -22.13 16.02
N VAL A 183 -12.53 -21.80 15.95
CA VAL A 183 -12.04 -20.56 15.36
C VAL A 183 -12.15 -20.66 13.84
N PRO A 184 -12.83 -19.72 13.16
CA PRO A 184 -13.03 -19.80 11.72
C PRO A 184 -11.76 -19.38 10.95
N ASP A 185 -11.61 -19.90 9.73
CA ASP A 185 -10.57 -19.45 8.81
C ASP A 185 -11.00 -18.18 8.08
N THR A 186 -10.94 -17.04 8.77
CA THR A 186 -11.22 -15.72 8.17
C THR A 186 -9.96 -14.86 8.13
N PRO A 187 -9.88 -13.86 7.22
CA PRO A 187 -8.72 -12.98 7.10
C PRO A 187 -8.29 -12.34 8.43
N ASP A 188 -9.27 -11.97 9.26
CA ASP A 188 -9.03 -11.40 10.58
C ASP A 188 -8.31 -12.35 11.55
N TRP A 189 -8.68 -13.63 11.55
CA TRP A 189 -8.03 -14.65 12.38
C TRP A 189 -6.68 -15.08 11.81
N ARG A 190 -6.55 -15.13 10.48
CA ARG A 190 -5.27 -15.36 9.79
C ARG A 190 -4.27 -14.25 10.06
N GLU A 191 -4.70 -13.00 10.06
CA GLU A 191 -3.83 -11.87 10.36
C GLU A 191 -3.34 -11.91 11.83
N ALA A 192 -4.22 -12.30 12.75
CA ALA A 192 -3.88 -12.43 14.16
C ALA A 192 -3.04 -13.68 14.48
N LEU A 193 -3.28 -14.79 13.78
CA LEU A 193 -2.65 -16.09 14.00
C LEU A 193 -2.11 -16.66 12.68
N PRO A 194 -1.07 -16.05 12.07
CA PRO A 194 -0.63 -16.40 10.73
C PRO A 194 -0.11 -17.84 10.59
N ASN A 195 0.36 -18.41 11.70
CA ASN A 195 0.93 -19.76 11.74
C ASN A 195 -0.07 -20.82 12.27
N ALA A 196 -1.31 -20.43 12.57
CA ALA A 196 -2.31 -21.38 13.05
C ALA A 196 -2.91 -22.18 11.89
N LEU A 197 -3.12 -23.48 12.12
CA LEU A 197 -3.89 -24.33 11.22
C LEU A 197 -5.39 -24.09 11.46
N LEU A 198 -5.97 -23.14 10.74
CA LEU A 198 -7.40 -22.80 10.81
C LEU A 198 -8.22 -23.61 9.78
N PRO A 199 -9.50 -23.94 10.06
CA PRO A 199 -10.20 -23.77 11.33
C PRO A 199 -9.80 -24.83 12.37
N CYS A 200 -9.71 -24.46 13.64
CA CYS A 200 -9.40 -25.39 14.74
C CYS A 200 -10.05 -24.95 16.06
N LEU A 201 -9.97 -25.80 17.10
CA LEU A 201 -10.62 -25.52 18.38
C LEU A 201 -9.90 -24.39 19.11
N LEU A 202 -10.66 -23.45 19.68
CA LEU A 202 -10.08 -22.33 20.44
C LEU A 202 -9.23 -22.78 21.62
N VAL A 203 -9.55 -23.93 22.23
CA VAL A 203 -8.77 -24.49 23.34
C VAL A 203 -7.35 -24.86 22.91
N GLU A 204 -7.18 -25.34 21.68
CA GLU A 204 -5.88 -25.70 21.09
C GLU A 204 -5.08 -24.45 20.74
N LEU A 205 -5.77 -23.37 20.33
CA LEU A 205 -5.15 -22.10 19.98
C LEU A 205 -4.89 -21.16 21.15
N ARG A 206 -5.42 -21.44 22.35
CA ARG A 206 -5.34 -20.51 23.49
C ARG A 206 -3.92 -20.01 23.76
N PRO A 207 -2.87 -20.87 23.86
CA PRO A 207 -1.51 -20.40 24.11
C PRO A 207 -1.01 -19.48 22.99
N MET A 208 -1.26 -19.85 21.73
CA MET A 208 -0.83 -19.09 20.56
C MET A 208 -1.54 -17.73 20.47
N LEU A 209 -2.81 -17.64 20.87
CA LEU A 209 -3.59 -16.40 20.91
C LEU A 209 -3.06 -15.45 21.99
N LEU A 210 -2.77 -15.99 23.17
CA LEU A 210 -2.17 -15.21 24.26
C LEU A 210 -0.76 -14.73 23.91
N GLU A 211 0.01 -15.46 23.11
CA GLU A 211 1.30 -14.97 22.63
C GLU A 211 1.13 -13.94 21.51
N ALA A 212 0.28 -14.22 20.51
CA ALA A 212 0.15 -13.41 19.31
C ALA A 212 -0.31 -11.98 19.59
N HIS A 213 -1.15 -11.75 20.61
CA HIS A 213 -1.59 -10.39 20.92
C HIS A 213 -0.44 -9.47 21.38
N HIS A 214 0.65 -10.03 21.91
CA HIS A 214 1.85 -9.26 22.27
C HIS A 214 2.59 -8.70 21.06
N ALA A 215 2.45 -9.35 19.90
CA ALA A 215 3.04 -8.90 18.64
C ALA A 215 2.17 -7.87 17.89
N MET A 216 0.92 -7.66 18.33
CA MET A 216 0.00 -6.69 17.70
C MET A 216 0.29 -5.25 18.16
N ASP A 217 0.04 -4.27 17.29
CA ASP A 217 0.01 -2.87 17.71
C ASP A 217 -1.18 -2.58 18.66
N PRO A 218 -1.10 -1.51 19.48
CA PRO A 218 -2.13 -1.20 20.48
C PRO A 218 -3.56 -1.05 19.94
N ARG A 219 -3.73 -0.56 18.71
CA ARG A 219 -5.07 -0.39 18.11
C ARG A 219 -5.65 -1.76 17.75
N ARG A 220 -4.83 -2.63 17.16
CA ARG A 220 -5.21 -4.01 16.84
C ARG A 220 -5.54 -4.81 18.10
N GLN A 221 -4.75 -4.70 19.18
CA GLN A 221 -5.05 -5.36 20.46
C GLN A 221 -6.46 -5.01 20.98
N ARG A 222 -6.85 -3.73 20.91
CA ARG A 222 -8.18 -3.26 21.35
C ARG A 222 -9.30 -3.76 20.43
N GLN A 223 -9.08 -3.72 19.12
CA GLN A 223 -10.04 -4.26 18.14
C GLN A 223 -10.24 -5.76 18.37
N TRP A 224 -9.16 -6.49 18.66
CA TRP A 224 -9.18 -7.91 18.96
C TRP A 224 -9.96 -8.23 20.23
N LEU A 225 -9.68 -7.51 21.32
CA LEU A 225 -10.41 -7.64 22.58
C LEU A 225 -11.92 -7.37 22.39
N HIS A 226 -12.26 -6.32 21.64
CA HIS A 226 -13.66 -6.03 21.31
C HIS A 226 -14.34 -7.18 20.56
N ARG A 227 -13.66 -7.77 19.58
CA ARG A 227 -14.18 -8.94 18.83
C ARG A 227 -14.41 -10.14 19.74
N LEU A 228 -13.46 -10.46 20.63
CA LEU A 228 -13.62 -11.54 21.61
C LEU A 228 -14.85 -11.31 22.50
N HIS A 229 -15.05 -10.09 23.00
CA HIS A 229 -16.25 -9.75 23.76
C HIS A 229 -17.54 -9.88 22.95
N THR A 230 -17.55 -9.48 21.69
CA THR A 230 -18.69 -9.66 20.79
C THR A 230 -19.01 -11.13 20.59
N SER A 231 -18.00 -11.98 20.35
CA SER A 231 -18.17 -13.44 20.23
C SER A 231 -18.73 -14.07 21.51
N VAL A 232 -18.22 -13.65 22.69
CA VAL A 232 -18.76 -14.10 23.99
C VAL A 232 -20.25 -13.74 24.10
N SER A 233 -20.63 -12.51 23.77
CA SER A 233 -22.03 -12.05 23.81
C SER A 233 -22.92 -12.86 22.87
N VAL A 234 -22.49 -13.08 21.62
CA VAL A 234 -23.24 -13.88 20.63
C VAL A 234 -23.50 -15.29 21.15
N HIS A 235 -22.49 -15.98 21.69
CA HIS A 235 -22.66 -17.34 22.19
C HIS A 235 -23.47 -17.45 23.48
N ARG A 236 -23.44 -16.42 24.34
CA ARG A 236 -24.31 -16.36 25.52
C ARG A 236 -25.77 -16.17 25.11
N CYS A 237 -26.03 -15.29 24.15
CA CYS A 237 -27.38 -15.05 23.64
C CYS A 237 -27.93 -16.26 22.86
N SER A 238 -27.11 -16.96 22.07
CA SER A 238 -27.56 -18.15 21.33
C SER A 238 -27.95 -19.30 22.26
N ARG A 239 -27.21 -19.50 23.37
CA ARG A 239 -27.60 -20.48 24.41
C ARG A 239 -28.96 -20.17 25.05
N SER A 240 -29.31 -18.88 25.19
CA SER A 240 -30.61 -18.47 25.73
C SER A 240 -31.78 -18.83 24.80
N VAL A 241 -31.53 -18.97 23.49
CA VAL A 241 -32.54 -19.37 22.51
C VAL A 241 -32.71 -20.89 22.50
N ASP A 242 -31.61 -21.65 22.61
CA ASP A 242 -31.66 -23.13 22.63
C ASP A 242 -32.24 -23.73 23.93
N THR A 243 -32.18 -23.02 25.06
CA THR A 243 -32.81 -23.47 26.32
C THR A 243 -34.28 -23.08 26.46
N GLY A 244 -34.81 -22.29 25.51
CA GLY A 244 -36.24 -22.00 25.42
C GLY A 244 -36.96 -23.18 24.78
N ARG A 245 -37.67 -23.98 25.60
CA ARG A 245 -38.60 -25.01 25.12
C ARG A 245 -39.49 -24.42 24.01
N PRO A 246 -39.52 -24.98 22.79
CA PRO A 246 -40.22 -24.34 21.68
C PRO A 246 -41.74 -24.52 21.86
N PRO A 247 -42.56 -23.46 21.68
CA PRO A 247 -43.96 -23.66 21.36
C PRO A 247 -44.05 -24.06 19.89
N GLY A 248 -44.31 -25.34 19.63
CA GLY A 248 -44.99 -25.86 18.44
C GLY A 248 -44.48 -25.46 17.05
N GLU A 249 -43.95 -26.47 16.34
CA GLU A 249 -44.37 -26.81 14.97
C GLU A 249 -44.28 -25.73 13.86
N ARG A 250 -43.29 -25.84 12.96
CA ARG A 250 -43.41 -26.49 11.62
C ARG A 250 -42.23 -26.14 10.68
N ALA A 251 -41.88 -27.17 9.90
CA ALA A 251 -41.00 -27.28 8.72
C ALA A 251 -40.76 -25.99 7.89
N SER A 252 -39.62 -25.77 7.22
CA SER A 252 -38.88 -26.69 6.32
C SER A 252 -37.41 -26.25 6.13
N PRO A 253 -36.49 -27.17 5.78
CA PRO A 253 -35.11 -26.82 5.45
C PRO A 253 -34.98 -26.42 3.96
N LEU A 254 -34.50 -25.21 3.69
CA LEU A 254 -34.00 -24.83 2.36
C LEU A 254 -32.58 -25.37 2.21
N VAL A 255 -32.43 -26.43 1.41
CA VAL A 255 -31.14 -26.87 0.88
C VAL A 255 -30.76 -25.91 -0.25
N LEU A 256 -29.65 -25.20 -0.10
CA LEU A 256 -28.97 -24.50 -1.18
C LEU A 256 -27.56 -25.09 -1.29
N ASP A 257 -27.33 -25.85 -2.35
CA ASP A 257 -25.99 -26.24 -2.79
C ASP A 257 -25.18 -25.00 -3.19
N PRO A 258 -23.97 -24.77 -2.65
CA PRO A 258 -23.06 -23.79 -3.22
C PRO A 258 -22.27 -24.41 -4.39
N ALA A 259 -22.30 -23.73 -5.53
CA ALA A 259 -21.47 -24.02 -6.69
C ALA A 259 -19.96 -23.88 -6.38
N PRO A 260 -19.06 -24.63 -7.07
CA PRO A 260 -17.63 -24.56 -6.84
C PRO A 260 -17.04 -23.22 -7.31
N ALA A 261 -16.19 -22.62 -6.46
CA ALA A 261 -15.49 -21.37 -6.74
C ALA A 261 -14.38 -21.56 -7.80
N PRO A 262 -14.15 -20.57 -8.68
CA PRO A 262 -13.02 -20.59 -9.63
C PRO A 262 -11.67 -20.36 -8.92
N ALA A 263 -10.63 -20.94 -9.51
CA ALA A 263 -9.24 -20.95 -9.01
C ALA A 263 -8.63 -19.54 -8.84
N PRO A 264 -7.70 -19.36 -7.87
CA PRO A 264 -7.03 -18.09 -7.64
C PRO A 264 -6.05 -17.75 -8.78
N ALA A 265 -6.16 -16.54 -9.32
CA ALA A 265 -5.18 -15.95 -10.22
C ALA A 265 -3.86 -15.64 -9.47
N PRO A 266 -2.70 -15.69 -10.15
CA PRO A 266 -1.40 -15.42 -9.53
C PRO A 266 -1.30 -13.98 -9.02
N ALA A 267 -0.57 -13.83 -7.91
CA ALA A 267 -0.36 -12.57 -7.20
C ALA A 267 0.16 -11.48 -8.15
N THR A 268 -0.70 -10.49 -8.41
CA THR A 268 -0.28 -9.23 -9.02
C THR A 268 0.55 -8.50 -7.98
N VAL A 269 1.80 -8.19 -8.32
CA VAL A 269 2.60 -7.22 -7.57
C VAL A 269 1.82 -5.91 -7.59
N HIS A 270 1.18 -5.57 -6.47
CA HIS A 270 0.48 -4.31 -6.32
C HIS A 270 1.53 -3.20 -6.29
N VAL A 271 1.78 -2.62 -7.46
CA VAL A 271 2.38 -1.29 -7.54
C VAL A 271 1.29 -0.32 -7.04
N PRO A 272 1.53 0.50 -6.00
CA PRO A 272 0.52 1.40 -5.48
C PRO A 272 0.04 2.39 -6.56
N ASP A 273 -1.26 2.72 -6.48
CA ASP A 273 -2.03 3.42 -7.51
C ASP A 273 -1.31 4.63 -8.12
N LEU A 274 -1.05 4.53 -9.41
CA LEU A 274 -0.72 5.66 -10.28
C LEU A 274 -2.00 6.36 -10.81
N GLU A 275 -3.18 6.01 -10.30
CA GLU A 275 -4.49 6.48 -10.78
C GLU A 275 -4.59 8.01 -10.85
N ASP A 276 -4.02 8.71 -9.87
CA ASP A 276 -4.05 10.18 -9.76
C ASP A 276 -3.27 10.95 -10.84
N LEU A 277 -2.50 10.30 -11.72
CA LEU A 277 -1.93 11.02 -12.87
C LEU A 277 -2.96 11.33 -13.95
N CYS A 278 -4.10 10.64 -13.96
CA CYS A 278 -4.83 10.44 -15.20
C CYS A 278 -6.25 10.99 -15.21
N GLU A 279 -6.86 11.28 -14.05
CA GLU A 279 -8.25 11.77 -14.03
C GLU A 279 -8.39 13.15 -14.68
N ASP A 280 -7.39 14.03 -14.52
CA ASP A 280 -7.40 15.38 -15.11
C ASP A 280 -6.89 15.41 -16.57
N ASP A 281 -6.20 14.37 -17.04
CA ASP A 281 -5.55 14.34 -18.36
C ASP A 281 -6.46 13.82 -19.49
N ALA A 282 -7.50 13.03 -19.16
CA ALA A 282 -8.32 12.36 -20.16
C ALA A 282 -9.03 13.32 -21.13
N ALA A 283 -9.47 14.49 -20.64
CA ALA A 283 -10.12 15.50 -21.47
C ALA A 283 -9.13 16.24 -22.38
N ALA A 284 -7.89 16.44 -21.92
CA ALA A 284 -6.86 17.14 -22.69
C ALA A 284 -6.25 16.27 -23.80
N LEU A 285 -6.15 14.95 -23.56
CA LEU A 285 -5.62 14.00 -24.54
C LEU A 285 -6.56 13.74 -25.72
N ALA A 286 -7.87 13.96 -25.58
CA ALA A 286 -8.84 13.75 -26.66
C ALA A 286 -8.71 14.76 -27.84
N GLY A 287 -7.93 15.84 -27.67
CA GLY A 287 -7.72 16.89 -28.68
C GLY A 287 -6.35 16.89 -29.35
N LEU A 288 -5.52 15.88 -29.08
CA LEU A 288 -4.21 15.65 -29.72
C LEU A 288 -4.36 14.79 -30.97
#